data_AF-A0A935XX72-F1
#
_entry.id   AF-A0A935XX72-F1
#
_cell.length_a   1.000
_cell.length_b   1.000
_cell.length_c   1.000
_cell.angle_alpha   90.00
_cell.angle_beta   90.00
_cell.angle_gamma   90.00
#
_symmetry.space_group_name_H-M   'P 1'
#
loop_
_entity.id
_entity.type
_entity.pdbx_description
1 polymer ?
#
loop_
_entity_poly.entity_id
_entity_poly.type
_entity_poly.pdbx_seq_one_letter_code
_entity_poly.pdbx_strand_id
1 'polypeptide(L)'
;MLEAMYDFNPSEIDANSLKVLSDSIARLSSNQFDYIKYRQAIHSLKQMAMDETVAIQSTLTTAKTMGVSKQDIFQSAKNFSELLQKEELKFDDALQNQFAQKVTAKQEMLENLEALKVNLANQIKELEQKIANTGEESNRLVAEIKSNEEKYKIKKAEFKRTIETIREKIQSDFQTLQQ
;
A
#
# COMPACT_ATOMS: atom_id res chain seq x y z
N MET A 1 21.52 25.41 -17.84
CA MET A 1 21.02 26.53 -18.69
C MET A 1 20.44 27.66 -17.84
N LEU A 2 19.49 27.37 -16.93
CA LEU A 2 18.99 28.37 -15.97
C LEU A 2 20.10 28.86 -15.02
N GLU A 3 21.02 27.99 -14.63
CA GLU A 3 22.20 28.33 -13.81
C GLU A 3 23.14 29.34 -14.49
N ALA A 4 23.04 29.51 -15.81
CA ALA A 4 23.82 30.53 -16.54
C ALA A 4 23.13 31.91 -16.54
N MET A 5 21.91 32.02 -15.98
CA MET A 5 21.12 33.25 -15.92
C MET A 5 21.07 33.86 -14.52
N TYR A 6 21.17 33.01 -13.49
CA TYR A 6 20.98 33.35 -12.09
C TYR A 6 21.91 32.52 -11.21
N ASP A 7 22.40 33.14 -10.14
CA ASP A 7 23.07 32.45 -9.06
C ASP A 7 21.99 31.83 -8.16
N PHE A 8 21.91 30.50 -8.17
CA PHE A 8 20.98 29.76 -7.32
C PHE A 8 21.69 29.27 -6.07
N ASN A 9 21.01 29.37 -4.92
CA ASN A 9 21.46 28.73 -3.69
C ASN A 9 21.07 27.23 -3.73
N PRO A 10 22.02 26.28 -3.61
CA PRO A 10 21.71 24.84 -3.66
C PRO A 10 20.72 24.36 -2.60
N SER A 11 20.55 25.08 -1.48
CA SER A 11 19.57 24.73 -0.45
C SER A 11 18.13 25.15 -0.77
N GLU A 12 17.93 25.98 -1.81
CA GLU A 12 16.64 26.57 -2.14
C GLU A 12 15.98 25.92 -3.36
N ILE A 13 16.70 25.07 -4.09
CA ILE A 13 16.25 24.52 -5.37
C ILE A 13 16.47 23.01 -5.43
N ASP A 14 15.40 22.29 -5.81
CA ASP A 14 15.48 20.87 -6.14
C ASP A 14 16.18 20.68 -7.51
N ALA A 15 17.28 19.92 -7.51
CA ALA A 15 18.12 19.73 -8.69
C ALA A 15 17.39 19.04 -9.85
N ASN A 16 16.45 18.14 -9.57
CA ASN A 16 15.69 17.46 -10.61
C ASN A 16 14.68 18.39 -11.27
N SER A 17 13.97 19.17 -10.46
CA SER A 17 13.05 20.22 -10.92
C SER A 17 13.79 21.26 -11.76
N LEU A 18 14.97 21.70 -11.31
CA LEU A 18 15.82 22.63 -12.06
C LEU A 18 16.23 22.07 -13.43
N LYS A 19 16.58 20.79 -13.48
CA LYS A 19 16.93 20.11 -14.73
C LYS A 19 15.74 20.00 -15.67
N VAL A 20 14.59 19.53 -15.18
CA VAL A 20 13.36 19.39 -15.99
C VAL A 20 12.92 20.74 -16.56
N LEU A 21 12.88 21.79 -15.73
CA LEU A 21 12.52 23.13 -16.16
C LEU A 21 13.56 23.70 -17.14
N SER A 22 14.85 23.45 -16.90
CA SER A 22 15.91 23.85 -17.85
C SER A 22 15.71 23.20 -19.22
N ASP A 23 15.38 21.91 -19.26
CA ASP A 23 15.15 21.18 -20.52
C ASP A 23 13.89 21.68 -21.24
N SER A 24 12.80 21.97 -20.51
CA SER A 24 11.57 22.52 -21.07
C SER A 24 11.78 23.92 -21.65
N ILE A 25 12.52 24.78 -20.94
CA ILE A 25 12.86 26.13 -21.40
C ILE A 25 13.80 26.07 -22.61
N ALA A 26 14.75 25.14 -22.64
CA ALA A 26 15.70 25.00 -23.75
C ALA A 26 14.99 24.68 -25.08
N ARG A 27 13.90 23.92 -25.04
CA ARG A 27 13.07 23.61 -26.21
C ARG A 27 12.27 24.82 -26.71
N LEU A 28 11.94 25.76 -25.82
CA LEU A 28 11.22 26.98 -26.18
C LEU A 28 12.15 28.09 -26.70
N SER A 29 13.42 28.09 -26.25
CA SER A 29 14.42 29.05 -26.73
C SER A 29 14.65 28.88 -28.23
N SER A 30 14.54 29.99 -28.96
CA SER A 30 14.74 30.01 -30.41
C SER A 30 16.19 30.30 -30.76
N ASN A 31 16.60 30.14 -32.03
CA ASN A 31 17.94 30.57 -32.47
C ASN A 31 18.15 32.10 -32.38
N GLN A 32 17.08 32.89 -32.38
CA GLN A 32 17.14 34.35 -32.25
C GLN A 32 17.50 34.80 -30.83
N PHE A 33 17.97 36.05 -30.69
CA PHE A 33 18.25 36.64 -29.37
C PHE A 33 16.96 36.78 -28.57
N ASP A 34 16.85 36.09 -27.43
CA ASP A 34 15.63 35.96 -26.64
C ASP A 34 15.87 36.31 -25.16
N TYR A 35 14.85 36.17 -24.31
CA TYR A 35 14.98 36.49 -22.88
C TYR A 35 16.06 35.68 -22.16
N ILE A 36 16.28 34.42 -22.55
CA ILE A 36 17.30 33.55 -21.94
C ILE A 36 18.68 34.11 -22.25
N LYS A 37 18.96 34.38 -23.53
CA LYS A 37 20.24 34.95 -23.97
C LYS A 37 20.45 36.36 -23.41
N TYR A 38 19.38 37.16 -23.31
CA TYR A 38 19.41 38.45 -22.64
C TYR A 38 19.88 38.34 -21.19
N ARG A 39 19.30 37.42 -20.41
CA ARG A 39 19.70 37.21 -19.00
C ARG A 39 21.09 36.62 -18.86
N GLN A 40 21.48 35.67 -19.71
CA GLN A 40 22.83 35.09 -19.72
C GLN A 40 23.90 36.15 -20.03
N ALA A 41 23.64 37.03 -20.99
CA ALA A 41 24.56 38.12 -21.34
C ALA A 41 24.74 39.10 -20.18
N ILE A 42 23.64 39.53 -19.52
CA ILE A 42 23.72 40.39 -18.34
C ILE A 42 24.50 39.70 -17.23
N HIS A 43 24.17 38.44 -16.93
CA HIS A 43 24.85 37.68 -15.89
C HIS A 43 26.36 37.60 -16.17
N SER A 44 26.74 37.26 -17.40
CA SER A 44 28.16 37.19 -17.83
C SER A 44 28.87 38.54 -17.69
N LEU A 45 28.23 39.65 -18.08
CA LEU A 45 28.82 40.99 -17.93
C LEU A 45 28.98 41.38 -16.46
N LYS A 46 28.03 41.03 -15.59
CA LYS A 46 28.14 41.27 -14.14
C LYS A 46 29.29 40.46 -13.52
N GLN A 47 29.55 39.24 -13.99
CA GLN A 47 30.72 38.45 -13.57
C GLN A 47 32.05 39.12 -13.95
N MET A 48 32.05 39.99 -14.96
CA MET A 48 33.22 40.80 -15.34
C MET A 48 33.29 42.15 -14.58
N ALA A 49 32.61 42.26 -13.43
CA ALA A 49 32.53 43.47 -12.61
C ALA A 49 31.93 44.70 -13.35
N MET A 50 31.12 44.47 -14.38
CA MET A 50 30.38 45.55 -15.03
C MET A 50 29.17 45.95 -14.17
N ASP A 51 28.95 47.26 -14.05
CA ASP A 51 27.75 47.80 -13.39
C ASP A 51 26.47 47.27 -14.07
N GLU A 52 25.43 46.99 -13.28
CA GLU A 52 24.19 46.39 -13.75
C GLU A 52 23.48 47.24 -14.81
N THR A 53 23.47 48.57 -14.65
CA THR A 53 22.86 49.48 -15.62
C THR A 53 23.61 49.44 -16.94
N VAL A 54 24.94 49.41 -16.88
CA VAL A 54 25.81 49.33 -18.06
C VAL A 54 25.68 47.97 -18.73
N ALA A 55 25.60 46.87 -17.98
CA ALA A 55 25.40 45.53 -18.50
C ALA A 55 24.05 45.39 -19.23
N ILE A 56 22.98 45.95 -18.66
CA ILE A 56 21.66 45.99 -19.30
C ILE A 56 21.71 46.80 -20.60
N GLN A 57 22.24 48.02 -20.57
CA GLN A 57 22.32 48.89 -21.75
C GLN A 57 23.16 48.27 -22.87
N SER A 58 24.29 47.65 -22.51
CA SER A 58 25.18 46.95 -23.45
C SER A 58 24.47 45.76 -24.09
N THR A 59 23.79 44.94 -23.28
CA THR A 59 23.04 43.79 -23.79
C THR A 59 21.91 44.20 -24.72
N LEU A 60 21.17 45.27 -24.39
CA LEU A 60 20.09 45.79 -25.25
C LEU A 60 20.62 46.40 -26.55
N THR A 61 21.82 47.00 -26.52
CA THR A 61 22.48 47.51 -27.73
C THR A 61 22.86 46.35 -28.65
N THR A 62 23.43 45.27 -28.10
CA THR A 62 23.72 44.03 -28.84
C THR A 62 22.45 43.37 -29.40
N ALA A 63 21.38 43.30 -28.62
CA ALA A 63 20.10 42.78 -29.13
C ALA A 63 19.60 43.59 -30.34
N LYS A 64 19.71 44.92 -30.27
CA LYS A 64 19.29 45.81 -31.36
C LYS A 64 20.12 45.62 -32.62
N THR A 65 21.43 45.39 -32.53
CA THR A 65 22.27 45.11 -33.72
C THR A 65 21.92 43.77 -34.37
N MET A 66 21.34 42.85 -33.60
CA MET A 66 20.78 41.58 -34.09
C MET A 66 19.32 41.68 -34.56
N GLY A 67 18.75 42.89 -34.64
CA GLY A 67 17.37 43.10 -35.08
C GLY A 67 16.29 42.78 -34.04
N VAL A 68 16.68 42.60 -32.77
CA VAL A 68 15.76 42.28 -31.66
C VAL A 68 15.49 43.53 -30.83
N SER A 69 14.21 43.87 -30.66
CA SER A 69 13.78 44.99 -29.84
C SER A 69 13.57 44.60 -28.38
N LYS A 70 13.42 45.61 -27.51
CA LYS A 70 13.04 45.39 -26.10
C LYS A 70 11.68 44.69 -25.99
N GLN A 71 10.75 44.97 -26.91
CA GLN A 71 9.42 44.38 -26.92
C GLN A 71 9.49 42.89 -27.24
N ASP A 72 10.38 42.48 -28.14
CA ASP A 72 10.59 41.07 -28.49
C ASP A 72 11.14 40.28 -27.30
N ILE A 73 12.11 40.86 -26.57
CA ILE A 73 12.66 40.27 -25.33
C ILE A 73 11.55 40.16 -24.27
N PHE A 74 10.71 41.18 -24.12
CA PHE A 74 9.59 41.15 -23.19
C PHE A 74 8.56 40.06 -23.55
N GLN A 75 8.20 39.94 -24.83
CA GLN A 75 7.28 38.90 -25.28
C GLN A 75 7.87 37.51 -25.08
N SER A 76 9.17 37.34 -25.33
CA SER A 76 9.89 36.11 -25.02
C SER A 76 9.84 35.78 -23.52
N ALA A 77 10.07 36.76 -22.63
CA ALA A 77 9.97 36.58 -21.19
C ALA A 77 8.56 36.12 -20.75
N LYS A 78 7.51 36.71 -21.35
CA LYS A 78 6.13 36.30 -21.11
C LYS A 78 5.89 34.84 -21.50
N ASN A 79 6.38 34.42 -22.68
CA ASN A 79 6.25 33.04 -23.14
C ASN A 79 6.96 32.05 -22.18
N PHE A 80 8.13 32.43 -21.64
CA PHE A 80 8.81 31.61 -20.63
C PHE A 80 8.02 31.52 -19.31
N SER A 81 7.44 32.64 -18.86
CA SER A 81 6.59 32.64 -17.66
C SER A 81 5.36 31.73 -17.83
N GLU A 82 4.68 31.81 -18.98
CA GLU A 82 3.55 30.94 -19.31
C GLU A 82 3.95 29.46 -19.41
N LEU A 83 5.16 29.17 -19.90
CA LEU A 83 5.70 27.81 -19.89
C LEU A 83 5.89 27.30 -18.46
N LEU A 84 6.52 28.09 -17.59
CA LEU A 84 6.72 27.70 -16.18
C LEU A 84 5.39 27.39 -15.49
N GLN A 85 4.37 28.24 -15.70
CA GLN A 85 3.03 28.00 -15.17
C GLN A 85 2.42 26.69 -15.72
N LYS A 86 2.63 26.37 -17.00
CA LYS A 86 2.15 25.10 -17.57
C LYS A 86 2.89 23.90 -17.00
N GLU A 87 4.19 24.00 -16.77
CA GLU A 87 4.97 22.92 -16.18
C GLU A 87 4.61 22.71 -14.70
N GLU A 88 4.33 23.77 -13.95
CA GLU A 88 3.78 23.70 -12.58
C GLU A 88 2.45 22.94 -12.55
N LEU A 89 1.48 23.32 -13.40
CA LEU A 89 0.19 22.63 -13.48
C LEU A 89 0.31 21.15 -13.88
N LYS A 90 1.23 20.81 -14.79
CA LYS A 90 1.49 19.41 -15.15
C LYS A 90 2.10 18.62 -13.99
N PHE A 91 2.99 19.26 -13.25
CA PHE A 91 3.62 18.63 -12.08
C PHE A 91 2.58 18.36 -11.00
N ASP A 92 1.70 19.32 -10.71
CA ASP A 92 0.62 19.17 -9.74
C ASP A 92 -0.34 18.03 -10.13
N ASP A 93 -0.74 17.96 -11.41
CA ASP A 93 -1.59 16.88 -11.91
C ASP A 93 -0.89 15.52 -11.80
N ALA A 94 0.39 15.43 -12.17
CA ALA A 94 1.17 14.20 -12.04
C ALA A 94 1.30 13.76 -10.56
N LEU A 95 1.49 14.71 -9.64
CA LEU A 95 1.60 14.45 -8.21
C LEU A 95 0.26 13.98 -7.63
N GLN A 96 -0.83 14.64 -8.00
CA GLN A 96 -2.19 14.25 -7.60
C GLN A 96 -2.53 12.85 -8.11
N ASN A 97 -2.20 12.54 -9.36
CA ASN A 97 -2.39 11.21 -9.95
C ASN A 97 -1.56 10.14 -9.23
N GLN A 98 -0.29 10.43 -8.92
CA GLN A 98 0.56 9.51 -8.16
C GLN A 98 0.03 9.29 -6.74
N PHE A 99 -0.44 10.35 -6.09
CA PHE A 99 -1.05 10.27 -4.77
C PHE A 99 -2.32 9.41 -4.80
N ALA A 100 -3.26 9.70 -5.72
CA ALA A 100 -4.49 8.96 -5.88
C ALA A 100 -4.22 7.46 -6.12
N GLN A 101 -3.33 7.12 -7.05
CA GLN A 101 -2.97 5.72 -7.31
C GLN A 101 -2.39 5.00 -6.09
N LYS A 102 -1.50 5.65 -5.33
CA LYS A 102 -0.85 5.03 -4.17
C LYS A 102 -1.74 4.96 -2.94
N VAL A 103 -2.65 5.93 -2.76
CA VAL A 103 -3.47 6.04 -1.56
C VAL A 103 -4.79 5.29 -1.75
N THR A 104 -5.51 5.53 -2.85
CA THR A 104 -6.80 4.87 -3.10
C THR A 104 -6.65 3.35 -3.22
N ALA A 105 -5.64 2.87 -3.95
CA ALA A 105 -5.40 1.42 -4.04
C ALA A 105 -5.10 0.80 -2.66
N LYS A 106 -4.34 1.51 -1.81
CA LYS A 106 -4.07 1.04 -0.44
C LYS A 106 -5.30 1.08 0.46
N GLN A 107 -6.18 2.06 0.28
CA GLN A 107 -7.45 2.14 1.02
C GLN A 107 -8.37 0.98 0.66
N GLU A 108 -8.52 0.66 -0.63
CA GLU A 108 -9.30 -0.50 -1.09
C GLU A 108 -8.71 -1.82 -0.58
N MET A 109 -7.38 -1.98 -0.62
CA MET A 109 -6.72 -3.16 -0.05
C MET A 109 -6.96 -3.28 1.46
N LEU A 110 -6.91 -2.16 2.19
CA LEU A 110 -7.15 -2.14 3.63
C LEU A 110 -8.60 -2.53 3.97
N GLU A 111 -9.57 -1.99 3.25
CA GLU A 111 -10.99 -2.33 3.42
C GLU A 111 -11.25 -3.83 3.21
N ASN A 112 -10.68 -4.40 2.14
CA ASN A 112 -10.77 -5.83 1.86
C ASN A 112 -10.14 -6.69 2.97
N LEU A 113 -9.00 -6.27 3.51
CA LEU A 113 -8.33 -6.98 4.60
C LEU A 113 -9.12 -6.94 5.90
N GLU A 114 -9.72 -5.80 6.26
CA GLU A 114 -10.57 -5.71 7.45
C GLU A 114 -11.85 -6.54 7.29
N ALA A 115 -12.47 -6.55 6.09
CA ALA A 115 -13.61 -7.43 5.81
C ALA A 115 -13.24 -8.92 5.93
N LEU A 116 -12.09 -9.32 5.39
CA LEU A 116 -11.58 -10.68 5.52
C LEU A 116 -11.32 -11.06 6.98
N LYS A 117 -10.74 -10.16 7.76
CA LYS A 117 -10.47 -10.37 9.19
C LYS A 117 -11.77 -10.59 9.99
N VAL A 118 -12.82 -9.82 9.72
CA VAL A 118 -14.14 -10.03 10.34
C VAL A 118 -14.72 -11.39 9.93
N ASN A 119 -14.62 -11.77 8.66
CA ASN A 119 -15.08 -13.07 8.20
C ASN A 119 -14.35 -14.23 8.91
N LEU A 120 -13.02 -14.18 8.98
CA LEU A 120 -12.20 -15.18 9.67
C LEU A 120 -12.54 -15.26 11.17
N ALA A 121 -12.78 -14.14 11.83
CA ALA A 121 -13.20 -14.13 13.23
C ALA A 121 -14.56 -14.83 13.43
N ASN A 122 -15.51 -14.64 12.52
CA ASN A 122 -16.79 -15.34 12.55
C ASN A 122 -16.62 -16.85 12.31
N GLN A 123 -15.76 -17.24 11.37
CA GLN A 123 -15.45 -18.65 11.11
C GLN A 123 -14.82 -19.33 12.34
N ILE A 124 -13.90 -18.66 13.04
CA ILE A 124 -13.31 -19.16 14.30
C ILE A 124 -14.42 -19.43 15.31
N LYS A 125 -15.32 -18.48 15.53
CA LYS A 125 -16.43 -18.64 16.47
C LYS A 125 -17.35 -19.82 16.13
N GLU A 126 -17.66 -20.00 14.85
CA GLU A 126 -18.46 -21.15 14.40
C GLU A 126 -17.73 -22.49 14.62
N LEU A 127 -16.43 -22.53 14.35
CA LEU A 127 -15.61 -23.72 14.57
C LEU A 127 -15.50 -24.06 16.06
N GLU A 128 -15.31 -23.06 16.92
CA GLU A 128 -15.30 -23.23 18.37
C GLU A 128 -16.62 -23.82 18.89
N GLN A 129 -17.76 -23.32 18.40
CA GLN A 129 -19.07 -23.86 18.78
C GLN A 129 -19.23 -25.31 18.29
N LYS A 130 -18.80 -25.64 17.08
CA LYS A 130 -18.84 -27.01 16.55
C LYS A 130 -17.97 -27.96 17.36
N ILE A 131 -16.78 -27.52 17.77
CA ILE A 131 -15.87 -28.30 18.63
C ILE A 131 -16.54 -28.56 19.99
N ALA A 132 -17.13 -27.54 20.61
CA ALA A 132 -17.83 -27.68 21.89
C ALA A 132 -18.97 -28.71 21.80
N ASN A 133 -19.86 -28.55 20.81
CA ASN A 133 -21.00 -29.47 20.61
C ASN A 133 -20.54 -30.92 20.35
N THR A 134 -19.48 -31.09 19.56
CA THR A 134 -18.90 -32.42 19.28
C THR A 134 -18.30 -33.04 20.54
N GLY A 135 -17.65 -32.23 21.39
CA GLY A 135 -17.11 -32.66 22.67
C GLY A 135 -18.19 -33.14 23.64
N GLU A 136 -19.30 -32.40 23.73
CA GLU A 136 -20.46 -32.80 24.54
C GLU A 136 -21.05 -34.14 24.08
N GLU A 137 -21.25 -34.30 22.77
CA GLU A 137 -21.77 -35.54 22.20
C GLU A 137 -20.83 -36.72 22.44
N SER A 138 -19.52 -36.52 22.28
CA SER A 138 -18.51 -37.53 22.59
C SER A 138 -18.57 -37.98 24.06
N ASN A 139 -18.69 -37.03 24.99
CA ASN A 139 -18.80 -37.35 26.42
C ASN A 139 -20.08 -38.12 26.73
N ARG A 140 -21.21 -37.77 26.08
CA ARG A 140 -22.48 -38.49 26.21
C ARG A 140 -22.34 -39.94 25.75
N LEU A 141 -21.77 -40.17 24.57
CA LEU A 141 -21.55 -41.50 24.03
C LEU A 141 -20.62 -42.34 24.91
N VAL A 142 -19.54 -41.76 25.45
CA VAL A 142 -18.64 -42.45 26.38
C VAL A 142 -19.38 -42.89 27.65
N ALA A 143 -20.25 -42.04 28.20
CA ALA A 143 -21.05 -42.40 29.37
C ALA A 143 -22.05 -43.52 29.08
N GLU A 144 -22.70 -43.47 27.91
CA GLU A 144 -23.64 -44.51 27.47
C GLU A 144 -22.95 -45.86 27.26
N ILE A 145 -21.78 -45.87 26.60
CA ILE A 145 -20.96 -47.07 26.41
C ILE A 145 -20.65 -47.72 27.76
N LYS A 146 -20.11 -46.94 28.72
CA LYS A 146 -19.78 -47.45 30.07
C LYS A 146 -21.01 -48.03 30.78
N SER A 147 -22.16 -47.35 30.70
CA SER A 147 -23.41 -47.82 31.30
C SER A 147 -23.87 -49.15 30.69
N ASN A 148 -23.79 -49.27 29.37
CA ASN A 148 -24.20 -50.48 28.65
C ASN A 148 -23.24 -51.65 28.89
N GLU A 149 -21.94 -51.40 28.96
CA GLU A 149 -20.94 -52.41 29.35
C GLU A 149 -21.20 -52.96 30.75
N GLU A 150 -21.53 -52.10 31.71
CA GLU A 150 -21.81 -52.52 33.08
C GLU A 150 -23.10 -53.34 33.16
N LYS A 151 -24.18 -52.88 32.51
CA LYS A 151 -25.44 -53.65 32.40
C LYS A 151 -25.20 -55.02 31.78
N TYR A 152 -24.36 -55.11 30.75
CA TYR A 152 -24.01 -56.37 30.11
C TYR A 152 -23.28 -57.31 31.08
N LYS A 153 -22.30 -56.81 31.84
CA LYS A 153 -21.58 -57.59 32.85
C LYS A 153 -22.52 -58.13 33.94
N ILE A 154 -23.42 -57.28 34.46
CA ILE A 154 -24.41 -57.66 35.47
C ILE A 154 -25.30 -58.78 34.94
N LYS A 155 -25.93 -58.58 33.77
CA LYS A 155 -26.79 -59.61 33.16
C LYS A 155 -26.06 -60.93 32.93
N LYS A 156 -24.79 -60.88 32.50
CA LYS A 156 -23.96 -62.07 32.31
C LYS A 156 -23.68 -62.78 33.64
N ALA A 157 -23.39 -62.04 34.71
CA ALA A 157 -23.14 -62.60 36.04
C ALA A 157 -24.42 -63.23 36.63
N GLU A 158 -25.55 -62.53 36.53
CA GLU A 158 -26.87 -63.03 36.95
C GLU A 158 -27.21 -64.34 36.23
N PHE A 159 -27.07 -64.38 34.90
CA PHE A 159 -27.35 -65.58 34.12
C PHE A 159 -26.46 -66.77 34.52
N LYS A 160 -25.16 -66.54 34.72
CA LYS A 160 -24.23 -67.59 35.21
C LYS A 160 -24.65 -68.12 36.57
N ARG A 161 -24.99 -67.23 37.51
CA ARG A 161 -25.47 -67.59 38.84
C ARG A 161 -26.75 -68.42 38.76
N THR A 162 -27.68 -68.06 37.88
CA THR A 162 -28.90 -68.85 37.65
C THR A 162 -28.58 -70.26 37.16
N ILE A 163 -27.65 -70.42 36.21
CA ILE A 163 -27.21 -71.74 35.72
C ILE A 163 -26.58 -72.56 36.85
N GLU A 164 -25.71 -71.96 37.66
CA GLU A 164 -25.04 -72.63 38.79
C GLU A 164 -26.05 -73.13 39.81
N THR A 165 -27.01 -72.28 40.23
CA THR A 165 -28.08 -72.68 41.14
C THR A 165 -28.91 -73.86 40.61
N ILE A 166 -29.27 -73.83 39.31
CA ILE A 166 -30.02 -74.93 38.69
C ILE A 166 -29.19 -76.21 38.70
N ARG A 167 -27.89 -76.12 38.35
CA ARG A 167 -26.98 -77.27 38.36
C ARG A 167 -26.82 -77.88 39.74
N GLU A 168 -26.68 -77.06 40.78
CA GLU A 168 -26.61 -77.52 42.17
C GLU A 168 -27.87 -78.27 42.58
N LYS A 169 -29.05 -77.78 42.22
CA LYS A 169 -30.33 -78.46 42.47
C LYS A 169 -30.40 -79.82 41.78
N ILE A 170 -30.10 -79.87 40.48
CA ILE A 170 -30.07 -81.13 39.72
C ILE A 170 -29.09 -82.12 40.35
N GLN A 171 -27.91 -81.66 40.79
CA GLN A 171 -26.90 -82.52 41.39
C GLN A 171 -27.32 -83.05 42.77
N SER A 172 -27.98 -82.23 43.58
CA SER A 172 -28.58 -82.64 44.86
C SER A 172 -29.66 -83.71 44.64
N ASP A 173 -30.52 -83.53 43.63
CA ASP A 173 -31.56 -84.51 43.29
C ASP A 173 -30.94 -85.83 42.84
N PHE A 174 -29.89 -85.78 42.01
CA PHE A 174 -29.15 -86.97 41.56
C PHE A 174 -28.54 -87.75 42.72
N GLN A 175 -27.91 -87.07 43.68
CA GLN A 175 -27.34 -87.71 44.87
C GLN A 175 -28.42 -88.38 45.74
N THR A 176 -29.58 -87.74 45.87
CA THR A 176 -30.72 -88.28 46.63
C THR A 176 -31.28 -89.56 45.97
N LEU A 177 -31.31 -89.61 44.63
CA LEU A 177 -31.81 -90.76 43.87
C LEU A 177 -30.83 -91.96 43.85
N GLN A 178 -29.55 -91.76 44.20
CA GLN A 178 -28.54 -92.82 44.25
C GLN A 178 -28.40 -93.50 45.62
N GLN A 179 -29.09 -93.01 46.65
CA GLN A 179 -29.19 -93.64 47.98
C GLN A 179 -30.36 -94.62 48.03
#